data_AF-A0A918WKC8-F1
#
_entry.id   AF-A0A918WKC8-F1
#
_cell.length_a   1.000
_cell.length_b   1.000
_cell.length_c   1.000
_cell.angle_alpha   90.00
_cell.angle_beta   90.00
_cell.angle_gamma   90.00
#
_symmetry.space_group_name_H-M   'P 1'
#
loop_
_entity.id
_entity.type
_entity.pdbx_description
1 polymer ?
#
loop_
_entity_poly.entity_id
_entity_poly.type
_entity_poly.pdbx_seq_one_letter_code
_entity_poly.pdbx_strand_id
1 'polypeptide(L)'
;MKVTQSLILASLALAGGVCGEQVPVVPTGFLDASALMVRAETNVDLNWKVNIPATKVEELIEIPDDEPTIIAKEDVAFEVRMLGAEYAWSGNYVLAYGQYTYGDSPWYTFFWGYGDDANALTKKTCDILRKGEELQFGFRGSKNGFRNMPWQHRKWHNYRWTGTGPSWYQNDNPAIILKDGDKLPKRATPDSQVDISTFLAPYLDESGKKVDIGPKDLIILAELNRDYGDKEADYQDFVILVTFTEAENSTCTRRWNGPPPPSPPSTPSTPSEPAPIPPKPTVPGIPE
;
A
#
# COMPACT_ATOMS: atom_id res chain seq x y z
N MET A 1 -67.10 10.71 54.41
CA MET A 1 -66.56 9.91 53.29
C MET A 1 -65.70 10.83 52.43
N LYS A 2 -64.38 10.63 52.43
CA LYS A 2 -63.44 11.34 51.54
C LYS A 2 -62.88 10.32 50.57
N VAL A 3 -63.07 10.56 49.27
CA VAL A 3 -62.52 9.73 48.19
C VAL A 3 -61.24 10.41 47.72
N THR A 4 -60.10 9.75 47.91
CA THR A 4 -58.79 10.19 47.41
C THR A 4 -58.51 9.44 46.11
N GLN A 5 -58.56 10.14 44.98
CA GLN A 5 -58.12 9.62 43.69
C GLN A 5 -56.59 9.70 43.61
N SER A 6 -55.93 8.55 43.42
CA SER A 6 -54.51 8.48 43.07
C SER A 6 -54.37 8.44 41.56
N LEU A 7 -53.68 9.44 41.00
CA LEU A 7 -53.29 9.49 39.59
C LEU A 7 -51.95 8.76 39.44
N ILE A 8 -51.94 7.62 38.74
CA ILE A 8 -50.72 6.91 38.37
C ILE A 8 -50.30 7.44 37.00
N LEU A 9 -49.22 8.22 36.95
CA LEU A 9 -48.50 8.54 35.71
C LEU A 9 -47.63 7.34 35.34
N ALA A 10 -48.00 6.64 34.27
CA ALA A 10 -47.14 5.64 33.65
C ALA A 10 -46.25 6.32 32.60
N SER A 11 -44.97 6.52 32.93
CA SER A 11 -43.96 7.00 31.99
C SER A 11 -43.53 5.86 31.08
N LEU A 12 -44.01 5.86 29.84
CA LEU A 12 -43.59 4.92 28.80
C LEU A 12 -42.22 5.37 28.26
N ALA A 13 -41.14 4.76 28.77
CA ALA A 13 -39.81 4.96 28.21
C ALA A 13 -39.69 4.19 26.89
N LEU A 14 -39.79 4.89 25.76
CA LEU A 14 -39.38 4.36 24.46
C LEU A 14 -37.85 4.22 24.46
N ALA A 15 -37.37 2.99 24.53
CA ALA A 15 -35.99 2.66 24.18
C ALA A 15 -35.79 3.01 22.70
N GLY A 16 -35.13 4.14 22.44
CA GLY A 16 -34.62 4.49 21.12
C GLY A 16 -33.53 3.49 20.75
N GLY A 17 -33.93 2.41 20.07
CA GLY A 17 -32.98 1.58 19.34
C GLY A 17 -32.33 2.47 18.29
N VAL A 18 -31.05 2.74 18.47
CA VAL A 18 -30.20 3.33 17.42
C VAL A 18 -30.10 2.26 16.34
N CYS A 19 -31.05 2.26 15.39
CA CYS A 19 -30.85 1.59 14.11
C CYS A 19 -29.69 2.31 13.44
N GLY A 20 -28.49 1.71 13.51
CA GLY A 20 -27.39 2.14 12.67
C GLY A 20 -27.89 2.16 11.23
N GLU A 21 -27.83 3.33 10.61
CA GLU A 21 -28.19 3.53 9.22
C GLU A 21 -27.28 2.62 8.38
N GLN A 22 -27.78 1.45 8.00
CA GLN A 22 -27.09 0.58 7.08
C GLN A 22 -27.07 1.30 5.74
N VAL A 23 -25.89 1.73 5.32
CA VAL A 23 -25.67 2.26 3.97
C VAL A 23 -26.23 1.21 2.99
N PRO A 24 -27.22 1.57 2.17
CA PRO A 24 -27.87 0.60 1.31
C PRO A 24 -26.84 -0.01 0.36
N VAL A 25 -26.69 -1.34 0.38
CA VAL A 25 -25.76 -2.12 -0.47
C VAL A 25 -26.18 -2.11 -1.96
N VAL A 26 -27.39 -1.62 -2.24
CA VAL A 26 -27.92 -1.47 -3.60
C VAL A 26 -27.65 -0.06 -4.08
N PRO A 27 -27.14 0.14 -5.31
CA PRO A 27 -27.10 1.45 -5.94
C PRO A 27 -28.46 2.13 -5.83
N THR A 28 -28.50 3.24 -5.11
CA THR A 28 -29.69 4.07 -5.01
C THR A 28 -29.54 5.21 -6.00
N GLY A 29 -30.64 5.84 -6.40
CA GLY A 29 -30.54 6.96 -7.31
C GLY A 29 -31.89 7.52 -7.68
N PHE A 30 -31.88 8.73 -8.23
CA PHE A 30 -33.06 9.38 -8.75
C PHE A 30 -32.82 9.75 -10.20
N LEU A 31 -33.78 9.41 -11.04
CA LEU A 31 -33.88 9.88 -12.41
C LEU A 31 -34.84 11.07 -12.41
N ASP A 32 -34.33 12.25 -12.74
CA ASP A 32 -35.15 13.44 -12.95
C ASP A 32 -35.28 13.67 -14.46
N ALA A 33 -36.51 13.95 -14.88
CA ALA A 33 -36.83 14.38 -16.22
C ALA A 33 -37.57 15.72 -16.10
N SER A 34 -37.07 16.76 -16.75
CA SER A 34 -37.72 18.08 -16.77
C SER A 34 -39.16 17.94 -17.27
N ALA A 35 -40.13 18.08 -16.36
CA ALA A 35 -41.54 17.76 -16.60
C ALA A 35 -42.29 18.82 -17.44
N LEU A 36 -41.59 19.77 -18.05
CA LEU A 36 -42.20 20.77 -18.92
C LEU A 36 -42.50 20.17 -20.31
N MET A 37 -43.50 19.27 -20.34
CA MET A 37 -44.13 18.67 -21.53
C MET A 37 -43.18 17.86 -22.44
N VAL A 38 -43.25 16.53 -22.35
CA VAL A 38 -42.78 15.64 -23.42
C VAL A 38 -43.71 15.83 -24.63
N ARG A 39 -43.30 16.65 -25.61
CA ARG A 39 -43.93 16.68 -26.94
C ARG A 39 -43.10 15.85 -27.90
N ALA A 40 -43.73 15.34 -28.96
CA ALA A 40 -42.99 14.83 -30.10
C ALA A 40 -41.99 15.91 -30.57
N GLU A 41 -40.75 15.50 -30.86
CA GLU A 41 -39.65 16.38 -31.30
C GLU A 41 -39.01 17.29 -30.24
N THR A 42 -39.30 17.09 -28.94
CA THR A 42 -38.58 17.79 -27.85
C THR A 42 -37.51 16.88 -27.23
N ASN A 43 -36.29 17.39 -27.11
CA ASN A 43 -35.22 16.71 -26.36
C ASN A 43 -35.52 16.83 -24.86
N VAL A 44 -35.66 15.68 -24.19
CA VAL A 44 -35.81 15.63 -22.73
C VAL A 44 -34.42 15.55 -22.13
N ASP A 45 -34.11 16.48 -21.23
CA ASP A 45 -32.92 16.38 -20.38
C ASP A 45 -33.20 15.37 -19.27
N LEU A 46 -32.56 14.21 -19.36
CA LEU A 46 -32.54 13.19 -18.32
C LEU A 46 -31.32 13.41 -17.44
N ASN A 47 -31.54 13.70 -16.16
CA ASN A 47 -30.47 13.74 -15.18
C ASN A 47 -30.54 12.49 -14.31
N TRP A 48 -29.51 11.66 -14.36
CA TRP A 48 -29.41 10.46 -13.54
C TRP A 48 -28.35 10.65 -12.46
N LYS A 49 -28.78 10.64 -11.20
CA LYS A 49 -27.88 10.61 -10.05
C LYS A 49 -27.92 9.21 -9.43
N VAL A 50 -26.83 8.46 -9.60
CA VAL A 50 -26.65 7.15 -8.95
C VAL A 50 -25.71 7.31 -7.77
N ASN A 51 -26.15 6.90 -6.60
CA ASN A 51 -25.34 6.65 -5.42
C ASN A 51 -25.03 5.15 -5.35
N ILE A 52 -23.87 4.76 -5.86
CA ILE A 52 -23.35 3.40 -5.70
C ILE A 52 -22.67 3.37 -4.33
N PRO A 53 -23.15 2.55 -3.37
CA PRO A 53 -22.41 2.35 -2.13
C PRO A 53 -21.02 1.85 -2.49
N ALA A 54 -20.00 2.66 -2.20
CA ALA A 54 -18.65 2.26 -2.55
C ALA A 54 -18.22 1.14 -1.62
N THR A 55 -17.95 -0.05 -2.18
CA THR A 55 -17.30 -1.15 -1.47
C THR A 55 -16.01 -0.61 -0.86
N LYS A 56 -15.89 -0.69 0.47
CA LYS A 56 -14.67 -0.26 1.16
C LYS A 56 -13.54 -1.27 0.94
N VAL A 57 -12.30 -0.81 1.01
CA VAL A 57 -11.10 -1.63 0.79
C VAL A 57 -11.06 -2.78 1.81
N GLU A 58 -11.56 -2.58 3.02
CA GLU A 58 -11.64 -3.61 4.06
C GLU A 58 -12.67 -4.71 3.77
N GLU A 59 -13.57 -4.53 2.81
CA GLU A 59 -14.45 -5.60 2.33
C GLU A 59 -13.72 -6.49 1.33
N LEU A 60 -12.77 -5.91 0.57
CA LEU A 60 -11.98 -6.57 -0.47
C LEU A 60 -10.74 -7.29 0.09
N ILE A 61 -10.10 -6.71 1.11
CA ILE A 61 -8.85 -7.19 1.69
C ILE A 61 -8.87 -7.15 3.23
N GLU A 62 -7.91 -7.85 3.82
CA GLU A 62 -7.56 -7.82 5.23
C GLU A 62 -6.12 -7.32 5.39
N ILE A 63 -5.92 -6.44 6.36
CA ILE A 63 -4.59 -6.04 6.83
C ILE A 63 -4.55 -6.36 8.32
N PRO A 64 -3.87 -7.44 8.75
CA PRO A 64 -3.73 -7.77 10.16
C PRO A 64 -3.10 -6.62 10.97
N ASP A 65 -3.49 -6.46 12.24
CA ASP A 65 -2.95 -5.37 13.08
C ASP A 65 -1.48 -5.58 13.47
N ASP A 66 -1.02 -6.84 13.46
CA ASP A 66 0.32 -7.26 13.87
C ASP A 66 1.34 -7.24 12.73
N GLU A 67 0.88 -7.26 11.48
CA GLU A 67 1.73 -7.29 10.30
C GLU A 67 1.14 -6.46 9.17
N PRO A 68 1.91 -5.62 8.47
CA PRO A 68 1.42 -4.86 7.32
C PRO A 68 1.32 -5.78 6.09
N THR A 69 0.60 -6.90 6.22
CA THR A 69 0.37 -7.89 5.18
C THR A 69 -0.98 -7.59 4.50
N ILE A 70 -1.09 -7.69 3.18
CA ILE A 70 -2.36 -7.48 2.48
C ILE A 70 -2.91 -8.84 2.02
N ILE A 71 -4.02 -9.29 2.60
CA ILE A 71 -4.63 -10.59 2.27
C ILE A 71 -5.96 -10.37 1.56
N ALA A 72 -6.17 -10.97 0.39
CA ALA A 72 -7.43 -10.84 -0.33
C ALA A 72 -8.58 -11.63 0.33
N LYS A 73 -9.74 -10.99 0.53
CA LYS A 73 -10.98 -11.64 1.02
C LYS A 73 -11.81 -12.25 -0.11
N GLU A 74 -11.60 -11.77 -1.32
CA GLU A 74 -12.18 -12.25 -2.56
C GLU A 74 -11.20 -12.06 -3.74
N ASP A 75 -11.58 -12.50 -4.94
CA ASP A 75 -10.76 -12.28 -6.12
C ASP A 75 -10.83 -10.79 -6.51
N VAL A 76 -9.69 -10.11 -6.42
CA VAL A 76 -9.58 -8.68 -6.67
C VAL A 76 -8.47 -8.41 -7.67
N ALA A 77 -8.64 -7.34 -8.44
CA ALA A 77 -7.56 -6.76 -9.21
C ALA A 77 -6.93 -5.62 -8.41
N PHE A 78 -5.61 -5.48 -8.50
CA PHE A 78 -4.90 -4.35 -7.91
C PHE A 78 -4.09 -3.60 -8.95
N GLU A 79 -4.05 -2.27 -8.80
CA GLU A 79 -3.22 -1.37 -9.60
C GLU A 79 -2.26 -0.62 -8.69
N VAL A 80 -1.01 -0.44 -9.14
CA VAL A 80 -0.02 0.33 -8.39
C VAL A 80 0.35 1.59 -9.15
N ARG A 81 0.35 2.73 -8.46
CA ARG A 81 0.82 4.03 -8.97
C ARG A 81 1.90 4.59 -8.04
N MET A 82 2.92 5.19 -8.63
CA MET A 82 3.96 5.89 -7.86
C MET A 82 3.49 7.29 -7.55
N LEU A 83 3.27 7.62 -6.29
CA LEU A 83 2.96 8.99 -5.87
C LEU A 83 4.24 9.83 -5.83
N GLY A 84 5.33 9.24 -5.35
CA GLY A 84 6.66 9.82 -5.47
C GLY A 84 7.74 8.97 -4.81
N ALA A 85 8.98 9.41 -4.94
CA ALA A 85 10.15 8.77 -4.35
C ALA A 85 11.19 9.84 -3.98
N GLU A 86 11.04 10.46 -2.81
CA GLU A 86 11.90 11.58 -2.37
C GLU A 86 13.26 11.12 -1.81
N TYR A 87 13.67 9.90 -2.15
CA TYR A 87 14.93 9.34 -1.72
C TYR A 87 16.12 10.10 -2.34
N ALA A 88 16.74 10.95 -1.54
CA ALA A 88 17.81 11.85 -1.96
C ALA A 88 19.02 11.77 -1.03
N TRP A 89 20.21 12.02 -1.59
CA TRP A 89 21.47 12.13 -0.85
C TRP A 89 22.22 13.38 -1.29
N SER A 90 22.54 14.25 -0.33
CA SER A 90 23.20 15.53 -0.58
C SER A 90 22.50 16.37 -1.67
N GLY A 91 21.16 16.42 -1.61
CA GLY A 91 20.33 17.19 -2.55
C GLY A 91 20.17 16.58 -3.94
N ASN A 92 20.66 15.36 -4.18
CA ASN A 92 20.50 14.65 -5.45
C ASN A 92 19.61 13.43 -5.25
N TYR A 93 18.62 13.24 -6.13
CA TYR A 93 17.84 12.00 -6.15
C TYR A 93 18.75 10.80 -6.38
N VAL A 94 18.49 9.75 -5.61
CA VAL A 94 19.19 8.48 -5.71
C VAL A 94 18.23 7.42 -6.19
N LEU A 95 18.75 6.42 -6.91
CA LEU A 95 17.92 5.39 -7.49
C LEU A 95 17.14 4.64 -6.40
N ALA A 96 15.82 4.56 -6.61
CA ALA A 96 14.89 3.77 -5.82
C ALA A 96 14.31 2.63 -6.67
N TYR A 97 13.90 1.57 -5.98
CA TYR A 97 13.42 0.34 -6.60
C TYR A 97 12.22 -0.22 -5.83
N GLY A 98 11.16 -0.52 -6.56
CA GLY A 98 9.93 -1.11 -6.04
C GLY A 98 9.57 -2.39 -6.79
N GLN A 99 9.23 -3.43 -6.04
CA GLN A 99 8.72 -4.70 -6.54
C GLN A 99 7.54 -5.20 -5.72
N TYR A 100 6.74 -6.10 -6.28
CA TYR A 100 5.64 -6.76 -5.58
C TYR A 100 5.64 -8.26 -5.87
N THR A 101 5.00 -9.03 -5.00
CA THR A 101 4.69 -10.45 -5.20
C THR A 101 3.33 -10.76 -4.60
N TYR A 102 2.65 -11.78 -5.11
CA TYR A 102 1.43 -12.29 -4.52
C TYR A 102 1.38 -13.83 -4.53
N GLY A 103 0.93 -14.43 -3.43
CA GLY A 103 0.92 -15.89 -3.27
C GLY A 103 2.29 -16.51 -3.58
N ASP A 104 2.32 -17.50 -4.47
CA ASP A 104 3.56 -18.17 -4.92
C ASP A 104 4.24 -17.51 -6.13
N SER A 105 3.85 -16.29 -6.50
CA SER A 105 4.40 -15.61 -7.68
C SER A 105 5.88 -15.23 -7.51
N PRO A 106 6.66 -15.09 -8.59
CA PRO A 106 7.94 -14.42 -8.51
C PRO A 106 7.75 -12.93 -8.18
N TRP A 107 8.82 -12.28 -7.71
CA TRP A 107 8.82 -10.83 -7.55
C TRP A 107 8.79 -10.11 -8.90
N TYR A 108 7.89 -9.15 -9.06
CA TYR A 108 7.74 -8.30 -10.22
C TYR A 108 8.18 -6.88 -9.91
N THR A 109 9.01 -6.29 -10.77
CA THR A 109 9.36 -4.86 -10.65
C THR A 109 8.21 -4.00 -11.15
N PHE A 110 7.79 -3.01 -10.35
CA PHE A 110 6.84 -1.98 -10.78
C PHE A 110 7.50 -0.59 -10.89
N PHE A 111 8.65 -0.39 -10.24
CA PHE A 111 9.38 0.87 -10.33
C PHE A 111 10.88 0.68 -10.24
N TRP A 112 11.59 1.40 -11.10
CA TRP A 112 13.03 1.54 -11.12
C TRP A 112 13.35 2.93 -11.64
N GLY A 113 13.74 3.85 -10.75
CA GLY A 113 13.89 5.24 -11.13
C GLY A 113 14.32 6.16 -10.00
N TYR A 114 14.36 7.44 -10.32
CA TYR A 114 14.64 8.56 -9.43
C TYR A 114 13.33 9.27 -9.04
N GLY A 115 13.39 10.20 -8.08
CA GLY A 115 12.20 10.94 -7.64
C GLY A 115 11.46 11.65 -8.78
N ASP A 116 12.19 12.21 -9.73
CA ASP A 116 11.65 12.87 -10.93
C ASP A 116 11.05 11.89 -11.97
N ASP A 117 11.31 10.58 -11.85
CA ASP A 117 10.70 9.55 -12.69
C ASP A 117 9.34 9.07 -12.13
N ALA A 118 8.98 9.48 -10.91
CA ALA A 118 7.70 9.14 -10.31
C ALA A 118 6.56 9.94 -10.94
N ASN A 119 5.45 9.26 -11.22
CA ASN A 119 4.31 9.86 -11.90
C ASN A 119 3.03 9.20 -11.41
N ALA A 120 2.25 9.95 -10.62
CA ALA A 120 1.00 9.50 -10.01
C ALA A 120 -0.09 9.16 -11.03
N LEU A 121 0.01 9.68 -12.27
CA LEU A 121 -0.96 9.43 -13.34
C LEU A 121 -0.69 8.13 -14.10
N THR A 122 0.50 7.54 -13.95
CA THR A 122 0.90 6.35 -14.72
C THR A 122 0.70 5.09 -13.89
N LYS A 123 -0.19 4.20 -14.37
CA LYS A 123 -0.31 2.83 -13.83
C LYS A 123 1.00 2.09 -14.08
N LYS A 124 1.58 1.52 -13.03
CA LYS A 124 2.82 0.75 -13.11
C LYS A 124 2.55 -0.74 -13.28
N THR A 125 1.46 -1.25 -12.69
CA THR A 125 1.01 -2.63 -12.86
C THR A 125 -0.51 -2.75 -12.70
N CYS A 126 -1.06 -3.87 -13.14
CA CYS A 126 -2.46 -4.29 -13.09
C CYS A 126 -2.48 -5.83 -13.04
N ASP A 127 -2.76 -6.42 -11.87
CA ASP A 127 -2.72 -7.88 -11.67
C ASP A 127 -3.93 -8.37 -10.87
N ILE A 128 -4.15 -9.70 -10.87
CA ILE A 128 -5.22 -10.34 -10.10
C ILE A 128 -4.63 -11.03 -8.86
N LEU A 129 -5.12 -10.63 -7.69
CA LEU A 129 -4.87 -11.24 -6.40
C LEU A 129 -6.09 -12.10 -6.04
N ARG A 130 -5.88 -13.41 -5.88
CA ARG A 130 -6.98 -14.33 -5.58
C ARG A 130 -7.32 -14.33 -4.11
N LYS A 131 -8.55 -14.73 -3.78
CA LYS A 131 -8.98 -14.93 -2.41
C LYS A 131 -7.98 -15.77 -1.61
N GLY A 132 -7.55 -15.26 -0.47
CA GLY A 132 -6.61 -15.89 0.45
C GLY A 132 -5.14 -15.74 0.06
N GLU A 133 -4.82 -15.19 -1.12
CA GLU A 133 -3.44 -14.84 -1.46
C GLU A 133 -3.01 -13.58 -0.71
N GLU A 134 -1.75 -13.60 -0.29
CA GLU A 134 -1.06 -12.47 0.31
C GLU A 134 -0.38 -11.64 -0.80
N LEU A 135 -0.53 -10.32 -0.76
CA LEU A 135 0.19 -9.35 -1.58
C LEU A 135 1.27 -8.67 -0.72
N GLN A 136 2.51 -8.75 -1.19
CA GLN A 136 3.66 -8.10 -0.56
C GLN A 136 4.30 -7.11 -1.52
N PHE A 137 4.81 -6.01 -0.97
CA PHE A 137 5.64 -5.03 -1.64
C PHE A 137 7.05 -5.07 -1.07
N GLY A 138 8.03 -4.78 -1.91
CA GLY A 138 9.44 -4.74 -1.58
C GLY A 138 10.08 -3.47 -2.15
N PHE A 139 10.82 -2.76 -1.32
CA PHE A 139 11.40 -1.46 -1.60
C PHE A 139 12.89 -1.47 -1.27
N ARG A 140 13.72 -0.78 -2.04
CA ARG A 140 15.11 -0.46 -1.64
C ARG A 140 15.63 0.78 -2.34
N GLY A 141 16.49 1.51 -1.64
CA GLY A 141 17.25 2.63 -2.18
C GLY A 141 18.70 2.22 -2.48
N SER A 142 19.32 2.88 -3.45
CA SER A 142 20.76 2.75 -3.68
C SER A 142 21.54 3.71 -2.76
N LYS A 143 22.61 3.25 -2.13
CA LYS A 143 23.48 4.07 -1.26
C LYS A 143 24.28 5.15 -2.02
N ASN A 144 24.44 4.98 -3.32
CA ASN A 144 25.27 5.84 -4.18
C ASN A 144 24.80 5.88 -5.63
N GLY A 145 23.58 5.40 -5.91
CA GLY A 145 23.05 5.18 -7.26
C GLY A 145 22.62 6.44 -8.00
N PHE A 146 23.46 7.47 -8.03
CA PHE A 146 23.24 8.69 -8.80
C PHE A 146 23.06 8.38 -10.30
N ARG A 147 22.37 9.26 -11.04
CA ARG A 147 22.01 9.06 -12.46
C ARG A 147 23.19 8.66 -13.34
N ASN A 148 24.37 9.23 -13.09
CA ASN A 148 25.59 8.98 -13.86
C ASN A 148 26.47 7.85 -13.30
N MET A 149 26.05 7.15 -12.24
CA MET A 149 26.87 6.09 -11.65
C MET A 149 26.72 4.77 -12.43
N PRO A 150 27.83 4.15 -12.87
CA PRO A 150 27.81 2.84 -13.49
C PRO A 150 27.15 1.81 -12.57
N TRP A 151 26.31 0.95 -13.16
CA TRP A 151 25.52 -0.02 -12.41
C TRP A 151 26.37 -0.93 -11.50
N GLN A 152 27.54 -1.37 -11.98
CA GLN A 152 28.44 -2.25 -11.23
C GLN A 152 29.02 -1.61 -9.94
N HIS A 153 28.90 -0.28 -9.78
CA HIS A 153 29.39 0.44 -8.59
C HIS A 153 28.25 0.80 -7.63
N ARG A 154 27.00 0.50 -7.98
CA ARG A 154 25.84 0.81 -7.16
C ARG A 154 25.77 -0.15 -5.99
N LYS A 155 25.82 0.42 -4.79
CA LYS A 155 25.56 -0.27 -3.54
C LYS A 155 24.09 -0.06 -3.18
N TRP A 156 23.47 -1.06 -2.57
CA TRP A 156 22.06 -1.01 -2.21
C TRP A 156 21.89 -1.07 -0.70
N HIS A 157 20.82 -0.43 -0.21
CA HIS A 157 20.28 -0.76 1.08
C HIS A 157 19.63 -2.15 1.03
N ASN A 158 19.43 -2.69 2.23
CA ASN A 158 18.64 -3.89 2.41
C ASN A 158 17.21 -3.64 1.92
N TYR A 159 16.56 -4.69 1.44
CA TYR A 159 15.15 -4.59 1.07
C TYR A 159 14.29 -4.33 2.31
N ARG A 160 13.25 -3.54 2.09
CA ARG A 160 12.18 -3.24 3.03
C ARG A 160 10.89 -3.76 2.44
N TRP A 161 10.01 -4.33 3.25
CA TRP A 161 8.87 -5.06 2.71
C TRP A 161 7.57 -4.63 3.38
N THR A 162 6.46 -5.14 2.86
CA THR A 162 5.21 -5.30 3.60
C THR A 162 5.09 -6.78 3.99
N GLY A 163 4.42 -7.07 5.11
CA GLY A 163 4.24 -8.41 5.66
C GLY A 163 5.48 -9.10 6.23
N THR A 164 5.43 -10.43 6.39
CA THR A 164 6.51 -11.21 7.06
C THR A 164 7.86 -11.18 6.35
N GLY A 165 7.87 -10.78 5.07
CA GLY A 165 9.05 -10.85 4.22
C GLY A 165 9.64 -12.27 4.13
N PRO A 166 10.77 -12.45 3.43
CA PRO A 166 11.46 -13.72 3.43
C PRO A 166 12.05 -14.01 4.83
N SER A 167 11.91 -15.24 5.34
CA SER A 167 12.35 -15.64 6.69
C SER A 167 13.84 -15.45 7.00
N TRP A 168 14.67 -15.30 5.96
CA TRP A 168 16.10 -14.98 6.06
C TRP A 168 16.39 -13.48 6.18
N TYR A 169 15.35 -12.63 6.23
CA TYR A 169 15.42 -11.18 6.46
C TYR A 169 14.76 -10.86 7.80
N GLN A 170 15.55 -10.86 8.87
CA GLN A 170 15.10 -10.41 10.18
C GLN A 170 15.41 -8.92 10.32
N ASN A 171 14.36 -8.11 10.40
CA ASN A 171 14.17 -6.93 11.24
C ASN A 171 13.45 -5.78 10.52
N ASP A 172 12.39 -5.33 11.20
CA ASP A 172 11.76 -4.02 11.12
C ASP A 172 11.21 -3.64 9.76
N ASN A 173 9.95 -4.03 9.52
CA ASN A 173 9.14 -3.53 8.41
C ASN A 173 9.00 -2.01 8.51
N PRO A 174 9.66 -1.21 7.66
CA PRO A 174 9.47 0.23 7.68
C PRO A 174 8.34 0.65 6.74
N ALA A 175 7.60 -0.29 6.14
CA ALA A 175 6.46 0.06 5.33
C ALA A 175 5.24 0.31 6.21
N ILE A 176 4.56 1.44 6.00
CA ILE A 176 3.31 1.80 6.65
C ILE A 176 2.22 1.76 5.58
N ILE A 177 1.13 1.07 5.87
CA ILE A 177 -0.07 1.04 5.03
C ILE A 177 -1.11 1.95 5.66
N LEU A 178 -1.65 2.88 4.88
CA LEU A 178 -2.67 3.83 5.28
C LEU A 178 -3.92 3.63 4.42
N LYS A 179 -5.08 3.64 5.06
CA LYS A 179 -6.41 3.58 4.46
C LYS A 179 -7.09 4.94 4.57
N ASP A 180 -8.23 5.08 3.89
CA ASP A 180 -9.09 6.25 4.03
C ASP A 180 -9.45 6.52 5.51
N GLY A 181 -9.28 7.77 5.94
CA GLY A 181 -9.52 8.21 7.31
C GLY A 181 -8.40 7.92 8.33
N ASP A 182 -7.36 7.18 7.95
CA ASP A 182 -6.21 6.92 8.82
C ASP A 182 -5.42 8.21 9.11
N LYS A 183 -4.78 8.27 10.27
CA LYS A 183 -3.92 9.40 10.63
C LYS A 183 -2.55 9.21 10.00
N LEU A 184 -1.95 10.31 9.56
CA LEU A 184 -0.55 10.30 9.16
C LEU A 184 0.36 9.87 10.33
N PRO A 185 1.45 9.13 10.05
CA PRO A 185 2.43 8.78 11.06
C PRO A 185 3.02 10.07 11.64
N LYS A 186 2.88 10.26 12.95
CA LYS A 186 3.47 11.41 13.64
C LYS A 186 4.96 11.21 13.79
N ARG A 187 5.77 11.92 13.01
CA ARG A 187 7.22 12.03 13.26
C ARG A 187 7.68 13.47 13.16
N ALA A 188 8.66 13.79 13.98
CA ALA A 188 9.34 15.07 13.90
C ALA A 188 10.25 15.01 12.69
N THR A 189 9.89 15.69 11.60
CA THR A 189 10.87 15.98 10.56
C THR A 189 11.99 16.79 11.21
N PRO A 190 13.27 16.44 10.98
CA PRO A 190 14.37 17.38 11.22
C PRO A 190 13.98 18.75 10.64
N ASP A 191 14.32 19.85 11.32
CA ASP A 191 13.84 21.24 11.07
C ASP A 191 14.02 21.77 9.62
N SER A 192 14.62 20.99 8.72
CA SER A 192 14.89 21.33 7.32
C SER A 192 14.19 20.43 6.28
N GLN A 193 13.48 19.40 6.70
CA GLN A 193 12.75 18.51 5.78
C GLN A 193 11.28 18.92 5.68
N VAL A 194 10.72 18.78 4.47
CA VAL A 194 9.31 19.00 4.19
C VAL A 194 8.51 17.90 4.89
N ASP A 195 7.44 18.27 5.58
CA ASP A 195 6.57 17.30 6.26
C ASP A 195 5.83 16.41 5.25
N ILE A 196 5.59 15.16 5.64
CA ILE A 196 4.87 14.18 4.81
C ILE A 196 3.48 14.68 4.46
N SER A 197 2.89 15.53 5.30
CA SER A 197 1.63 16.21 5.04
C SER A 197 1.67 17.08 3.77
N THR A 198 2.81 17.73 3.47
CA THR A 198 2.96 18.53 2.25
C THR A 198 3.07 17.62 1.02
N PHE A 199 3.81 16.53 1.15
CA PHE A 199 4.00 15.56 0.08
C PHE A 199 2.69 14.83 -0.27
N LEU A 200 1.89 14.49 0.74
CA LEU A 200 0.60 13.83 0.58
C LEU A 200 -0.57 14.79 0.45
N ALA A 201 -0.36 16.12 0.39
CA ALA A 201 -1.44 17.12 0.46
C ALA A 201 -2.66 16.85 -0.46
N PRO A 202 -2.52 16.32 -1.70
CA PRO A 202 -3.67 15.98 -2.55
C PRO A 202 -4.52 14.79 -2.05
N TYR A 203 -4.04 14.05 -1.06
CA TYR A 203 -4.60 12.80 -0.53
C TYR A 203 -4.94 12.92 0.96
N LEU A 204 -5.08 14.16 1.46
CA LEU A 204 -5.44 14.42 2.85
C LEU A 204 -6.78 15.16 2.93
N ASP A 205 -7.44 14.97 4.07
CA ASP A 205 -8.64 15.71 4.40
C ASP A 205 -8.37 17.23 4.43
N GLU A 206 -9.43 18.04 4.46
CA GLU A 206 -9.32 19.50 4.52
C GLU A 206 -8.49 20.01 5.71
N SER A 207 -8.34 19.18 6.75
CA SER A 207 -7.54 19.50 7.93
C SER A 207 -6.04 19.20 7.77
N GLY A 208 -5.66 18.45 6.73
CA GLY A 208 -4.31 17.98 6.47
C GLY A 208 -3.81 16.92 7.46
N LYS A 209 -4.70 16.24 8.20
CA LYS A 209 -4.32 15.35 9.32
C LYS A 209 -4.64 13.89 9.08
N LYS A 210 -5.60 13.61 8.21
CA LYS A 210 -6.02 12.26 7.88
C LYS A 210 -5.91 12.06 6.38
N VAL A 211 -5.70 10.80 6.00
CA VAL A 211 -5.78 10.37 4.62
C VAL A 211 -7.22 10.51 4.13
N ASP A 212 -7.39 11.08 2.94
CA ASP A 212 -8.64 11.21 2.20
C ASP A 212 -8.38 10.67 0.79
N ILE A 213 -8.66 9.38 0.61
CA ILE A 213 -8.42 8.64 -0.64
C ILE A 213 -9.66 7.87 -1.04
N GLY A 214 -9.65 7.29 -2.24
CA GLY A 214 -10.76 6.47 -2.69
C GLY A 214 -11.03 5.32 -1.72
N PRO A 215 -12.29 4.89 -1.58
CA PRO A 215 -12.68 3.86 -0.62
C PRO A 215 -12.03 2.49 -0.90
N LYS A 216 -11.45 2.29 -2.08
CA LYS A 216 -10.75 1.06 -2.49
C LYS A 216 -9.23 1.24 -2.59
N ASP A 217 -8.71 2.37 -2.10
CA ASP A 217 -7.31 2.73 -2.23
C ASP A 217 -6.55 2.49 -0.91
N LEU A 218 -5.26 2.19 -1.03
CA LEU A 218 -4.28 2.22 0.03
C LEU A 218 -3.14 3.15 -0.35
N ILE A 219 -2.59 3.87 0.61
CA ILE A 219 -1.26 4.49 0.48
C ILE A 219 -0.26 3.60 1.22
N ILE A 220 0.84 3.25 0.56
CA ILE A 220 1.96 2.55 1.20
C ILE A 220 3.15 3.49 1.19
N LEU A 221 3.65 3.77 2.39
CA LEU A 221 4.83 4.59 2.66
C LEU A 221 5.99 3.69 3.04
N ALA A 222 7.17 3.90 2.50
CA ALA A 222 8.36 3.17 2.92
C ALA A 222 9.57 4.09 3.03
N GLU A 223 10.34 3.85 4.09
CA GLU A 223 11.68 4.41 4.26
C GLU A 223 12.71 3.47 3.62
N LEU A 224 13.70 4.00 2.91
CA LEU A 224 14.66 3.17 2.16
C LEU A 224 16.02 3.06 2.85
N ASN A 225 16.37 3.99 3.73
CA ASN A 225 17.67 3.99 4.40
C ASN A 225 17.64 3.86 5.93
N ARG A 226 16.47 3.97 6.59
CA ARG A 226 16.31 3.76 8.05
C ARG A 226 15.45 2.55 8.39
N ASP A 227 15.53 2.17 9.67
CA ASP A 227 14.72 1.10 10.26
C ASP A 227 13.39 1.65 10.80
N TYR A 228 12.43 0.76 11.03
CA TYR A 228 11.17 1.13 11.65
C TYR A 228 11.41 1.76 13.04
N GLY A 229 10.67 2.82 13.35
CA GLY A 229 10.81 3.52 14.62
C GLY A 229 11.98 4.52 14.69
N ASP A 230 12.85 4.61 13.67
CA ASP A 230 13.89 5.65 13.63
C ASP A 230 13.23 7.04 13.64
N LYS A 231 13.63 7.89 14.59
CA LYS A 231 13.13 9.26 14.74
C LYS A 231 13.39 10.12 13.50
N GLU A 232 14.36 9.72 12.66
CA GLU A 232 14.75 10.42 11.43
C GLU A 232 14.06 9.84 10.18
N ALA A 233 13.27 8.76 10.30
CA ALA A 233 12.48 8.28 9.15
C ALA A 233 11.27 9.20 8.93
N ASP A 234 11.17 9.78 7.74
CA ASP A 234 10.09 10.68 7.35
C ASP A 234 9.05 9.99 6.45
N TYR A 235 9.33 8.75 6.00
CA TYR A 235 8.45 7.90 5.20
C TYR A 235 8.06 8.52 3.85
N GLN A 236 8.92 9.38 3.28
CA GLN A 236 8.74 9.99 1.96
C GLN A 236 9.65 9.39 0.88
N ASP A 237 10.64 8.59 1.28
CA ASP A 237 11.61 7.99 0.36
C ASP A 237 10.92 7.18 -0.78
N PHE A 238 9.79 6.54 -0.46
CA PHE A 238 9.04 5.76 -1.43
C PHE A 238 7.54 5.71 -1.08
N VAL A 239 6.70 6.24 -1.96
CA VAL A 239 5.25 6.33 -1.73
C VAL A 239 4.47 5.83 -2.93
N ILE A 240 3.56 4.88 -2.69
CA ILE A 240 2.68 4.31 -3.71
C ILE A 240 1.21 4.38 -3.31
N LEU A 241 0.35 4.47 -4.32
CA LEU A 241 -1.08 4.27 -4.21
C LEU A 241 -1.40 2.90 -4.80
N VAL A 242 -2.11 2.08 -4.05
CA VAL A 242 -2.60 0.77 -4.50
C VAL A 242 -4.12 0.82 -4.55
N THR A 243 -4.71 0.68 -5.74
CA THR A 243 -6.15 0.68 -5.93
C THR A 243 -6.65 -0.73 -6.14
N PHE A 244 -7.64 -1.16 -5.37
CA PHE A 244 -8.31 -2.44 -5.53
C PHE A 244 -9.61 -2.29 -6.31
N THR A 245 -9.95 -3.31 -7.09
CA THR A 245 -11.25 -3.43 -7.75
C THR A 245 -11.66 -4.90 -7.72
N GLU A 246 -12.96 -5.19 -7.74
CA GLU A 246 -13.46 -6.55 -7.89
C GLU A 246 -12.92 -7.11 -9.21
N ALA A 247 -12.42 -8.35 -9.23
CA ALA A 247 -11.75 -8.91 -10.42
C ALA A 247 -12.66 -8.93 -11.66
N GLU A 248 -13.97 -9.15 -11.47
CA GLU A 248 -14.97 -9.14 -12.55
C GLU A 248 -15.21 -7.76 -13.17
N ASN A 249 -14.94 -6.68 -12.41
CA ASN A 249 -15.08 -5.31 -12.85
C ASN A 249 -13.78 -4.73 -13.42
N SER A 250 -12.70 -5.51 -13.39
CA SER A 250 -11.38 -5.05 -13.77
C SER A 250 -11.08 -5.28 -15.25
N THR A 251 -10.30 -4.36 -15.82
CA THR A 251 -9.65 -4.55 -17.12
C THR A 251 -8.27 -5.21 -16.99
N CYS A 252 -7.81 -5.49 -15.77
CA CYS A 252 -6.61 -6.28 -15.53
C CYS A 252 -6.85 -7.69 -16.08
N THR A 253 -6.41 -7.93 -17.31
CA THR A 253 -6.24 -9.30 -17.74
C THR A 253 -5.08 -9.86 -16.97
N ARG A 254 -5.23 -11.04 -16.37
CA ARG A 254 -4.09 -11.82 -15.87
C ARG A 254 -3.17 -12.15 -17.04
N ARG A 255 -2.26 -11.25 -17.43
CA ARG A 255 -1.35 -11.39 -18.57
C ARG A 255 -0.36 -10.22 -18.65
N TRP A 256 0.95 -10.51 -18.58
CA TRP A 256 1.74 -10.77 -19.79
C TRP A 256 3.11 -11.42 -19.51
N ASN A 257 3.48 -12.38 -20.38
CA ASN A 257 4.79 -13.05 -20.50
C ASN A 257 5.86 -12.11 -21.08
N GLY A 258 6.06 -10.94 -20.46
CA GLY A 258 7.22 -10.12 -20.78
C GLY A 258 8.49 -10.90 -20.52
N PRO A 259 9.57 -10.66 -21.29
CA PRO A 259 10.86 -11.17 -20.86
C PRO A 259 11.05 -10.73 -19.41
N PRO A 260 11.46 -11.64 -18.50
CA PRO A 260 11.70 -11.27 -17.13
C PRO A 260 12.61 -10.03 -17.13
N PRO A 261 12.42 -9.07 -16.19
CA PRO A 261 13.43 -8.05 -16.00
C PRO A 261 14.80 -8.74 -15.91
N PRO A 262 15.87 -8.18 -16.51
CA PRO A 262 17.18 -8.81 -16.46
C PRO A 262 17.43 -9.21 -15.02
N SER A 263 17.67 -10.51 -14.81
CA SER A 263 17.83 -11.03 -13.46
C SER A 263 18.81 -10.11 -12.75
N PRO A 264 18.54 -9.67 -11.51
CA PRO A 264 19.60 -9.07 -10.73
C PRO A 264 20.79 -10.05 -10.83
N PRO A 265 22.02 -9.53 -11.04
CA PRO A 265 23.19 -10.39 -11.11
C PRO A 265 23.09 -11.36 -9.95
N SER A 266 23.24 -12.65 -10.26
CA SER A 266 23.32 -13.67 -9.24
C SER A 266 24.22 -13.13 -8.14
N THR A 267 23.69 -13.03 -6.91
CA THR A 267 24.49 -12.74 -5.73
C THR A 267 25.76 -13.57 -5.88
N PRO A 268 26.96 -12.96 -5.84
CA PRO A 268 28.20 -13.71 -5.96
C PRO A 268 28.05 -14.91 -5.04
N SER A 269 28.09 -16.12 -5.62
CA SER A 269 27.98 -17.34 -4.85
C SER A 269 28.93 -17.19 -3.68
N THR A 270 28.40 -17.31 -2.45
CA THR A 270 29.23 -17.39 -1.24
C THR A 270 30.42 -18.26 -1.60
N PRO A 271 31.67 -17.78 -1.45
CA PRO A 271 32.84 -18.59 -1.75
C PRO A 271 32.63 -19.93 -1.06
N SER A 272 32.67 -21.01 -1.85
CA SER A 272 32.58 -22.36 -1.30
C SER A 272 33.49 -22.41 -0.09
N GLU A 273 32.92 -22.81 1.05
CA GLU A 273 33.64 -22.99 2.30
C GLU A 273 34.98 -23.68 1.97
N PRO A 274 36.13 -23.08 2.34
CA PRO A 274 37.41 -23.64 1.98
C PRO A 274 37.47 -25.08 2.47
N ALA A 275 37.90 -25.98 1.58
CA ALA A 275 37.99 -27.40 1.89
C ALA A 275 38.66 -27.60 3.26
N PRO A 276 38.13 -28.48 4.12
CA PRO A 276 38.68 -28.71 5.44
C PRO A 276 40.18 -29.00 5.32
N ILE A 277 40.98 -28.25 6.07
CA ILE A 277 42.43 -28.40 6.08
C ILE A 277 42.74 -29.87 6.39
N PRO A 278 43.50 -30.57 5.52
CA PRO A 278 43.83 -31.96 5.77
C PRO A 278 44.52 -32.09 7.14
N PRO A 279 44.19 -33.13 7.92
CA PRO A 279 44.79 -33.32 9.23
C PRO A 279 46.30 -33.36 9.09
N LYS A 280 46.98 -32.59 9.95
CA LYS A 280 48.44 -32.49 9.99
C LYS A 280 49.03 -33.91 10.13
N PRO A 281 49.97 -34.33 9.26
CA PRO A 281 50.54 -35.66 9.33
C PRO A 281 51.16 -35.87 10.71
N THR A 282 50.70 -36.92 11.41
CA THR A 282 51.23 -37.33 12.69
C THR A 282 52.63 -37.88 12.44
N VAL A 283 53.65 -37.17 12.93
CA VAL A 283 55.03 -37.65 12.88
C VAL A 283 55.13 -38.87 13.81
N PRO A 284 55.54 -40.06 13.31
CA PRO A 284 55.77 -41.22 14.17
C PRO A 284 56.83 -40.89 15.22
N GLY A 285 56.49 -41.14 16.49
CA GLY A 285 57.39 -40.95 17.61
C GLY A 285 58.69 -41.74 17.40
N ILE A 286 59.82 -41.08 17.60
CA ILE A 286 61.13 -41.70 17.66
C ILE A 286 61.15 -42.57 18.92
N PRO A 287 61.35 -43.90 18.82
CA PRO A 287 61.54 -44.73 20.00
C PRO A 287 62.88 -44.40 20.67
N GLU A 288 62.85 -44.29 22.00
CA GLU A 288 64.03 -44.16 22.86
C GLU A 288 64.94 -45.39 22.82
#